data_AF-A0A0G0VGE9-F1
#
_entry.id   AF-A0A0G0VGE9-F1
#
_cell.length_a   1.000
_cell.length_b   1.000
_cell.length_c   1.000
_cell.angle_alpha   90.00
_cell.angle_beta   90.00
_cell.angle_gamma   90.00
#
_symmetry.space_group_name_H-M   'P 1'
#
loop_
_entity.id
_entity.type
_entity.pdbx_description
1 polymer ?
#
loop_
_entity_poly.entity_id
_entity_poly.type
_entity_poly.pdbx_seq_one_letter_code
_entity_poly.pdbx_strand_id
1 'polypeptide(L)'
;MKYAITIILTALIVGMGVTAYFKGWLPTVSFNKPQAVSVENIEVLNAPSLAPVASVSASPTAGFTVVKAGGILVFKVYSIDVPTDWTYSKEAAPVGDIAIDKLILTKGSYKITIYQAATGGAPCLYPGDPDQEGPSSRFASFVGITTATGDKLRRGKADGGGTGFTVCELQSGGYGQPTGFGHISVSTPAVPTQTVLDQIDSILSSLKKI
;
A
#
# COMPACT_ATOMS: atom_id res chain seq x y z
N MET A 1 21.29 8.63 55.02
CA MET A 1 20.78 7.30 54.58
C MET A 1 20.13 7.32 53.20
N LYS A 2 19.31 8.31 52.81
CA LYS A 2 18.60 8.32 51.51
C LYS A 2 19.52 8.34 50.28
N TYR A 3 20.63 9.09 50.32
CA TYR A 3 21.58 9.19 49.19
C TYR A 3 22.51 7.99 49.02
N ALA A 4 22.72 7.19 50.07
CA ALA A 4 23.58 6.01 50.00
C ALA A 4 22.94 4.88 49.18
N ILE A 5 21.61 4.75 49.26
CA ILE A 5 20.84 3.74 48.51
C ILE A 5 20.82 4.06 47.02
N THR A 6 20.71 5.34 46.65
CA THR A 6 20.68 5.78 45.25
C THR A 6 22.03 5.56 44.55
N ILE A 7 23.15 5.78 45.24
CA ILE A 7 24.50 5.60 44.67
C ILE A 7 24.82 4.11 44.46
N ILE A 8 24.35 3.22 45.34
CA ILE A 8 24.56 1.78 45.20
C ILE A 8 23.77 1.21 44.01
N LEU A 9 22.54 1.69 43.78
CA LEU A 9 21.71 1.26 42.67
C LEU A 9 22.25 1.68 41.31
N THR A 10 22.77 2.91 41.17
CA THR A 10 23.41 3.35 39.90
C THR A 10 24.72 2.62 39.65
N ALA A 11 25.52 2.35 40.69
CA ALA A 11 26.76 1.58 40.53
C ALA A 11 26.50 0.13 40.06
N LEU A 12 25.42 -0.51 40.52
CA LEU A 12 25.04 -1.86 40.09
C LEU A 12 24.59 -1.91 38.62
N ILE A 13 23.79 -0.96 38.15
CA ILE A 13 23.30 -0.94 36.76
C ILE A 13 24.45 -0.69 35.78
N VAL A 14 25.38 0.21 36.11
CA VAL A 14 26.55 0.49 35.28
C VAL A 14 27.54 -0.69 35.29
N GLY A 15 27.75 -1.34 36.45
CA GLY A 15 28.62 -2.52 36.56
C GLY A 15 28.13 -3.74 35.75
N MET A 16 26.81 -3.94 35.68
CA MET A 16 26.22 -5.02 34.87
C MET A 16 26.36 -4.77 33.35
N GLY A 17 26.24 -3.51 32.91
CA GLY A 17 26.44 -3.16 31.49
C GLY A 17 27.87 -3.36 31.00
N VAL A 18 28.87 -3.03 31.83
CA VAL A 18 30.29 -3.16 31.46
C VAL A 18 30.73 -4.63 31.44
N THR A 19 30.24 -5.46 32.36
CA THR A 19 30.61 -6.89 32.38
C THR A 19 30.02 -7.71 31.23
N ALA A 20 28.84 -7.34 30.71
CA ALA A 20 28.25 -7.97 29.52
C ALA A 20 29.01 -7.65 28.22
N TYR A 21 29.58 -6.44 28.11
CA TYR A 21 30.36 -6.03 26.94
C TYR A 21 31.73 -6.72 26.87
N PHE A 22 32.40 -6.94 28.01
CA PHE A 22 33.72 -7.59 28.04
C PHE A 22 33.69 -9.13 28.03
N LYS A 23 32.58 -9.78 28.41
CA LYS A 23 32.47 -11.25 28.41
C LYS A 23 32.08 -11.87 27.06
N GLY A 24 31.91 -11.08 25.99
CA GLY A 24 31.63 -11.61 24.65
C GLY A 24 30.33 -12.41 24.57
N TRP A 25 29.35 -12.13 25.43
CA TRP A 25 28.09 -12.88 25.52
C TRP A 25 27.01 -12.42 24.53
N LEU A 26 27.39 -11.60 23.54
CA LEU A 26 26.54 -11.25 22.41
C LEU A 26 26.76 -12.29 21.29
N PRO A 27 25.69 -12.90 20.75
CA PRO A 27 25.83 -13.87 19.67
C PRO A 27 26.47 -13.19 18.46
N THR A 28 27.64 -13.69 18.05
CA THR A 28 28.28 -13.33 16.78
C THR A 28 27.35 -13.76 15.64
N VAL A 29 26.70 -12.79 14.99
CA VAL A 29 25.93 -13.03 13.76
C VAL A 29 26.92 -13.32 12.65
N SER A 30 26.97 -14.57 12.20
CA SER A 30 27.82 -14.99 11.08
C SER A 30 27.11 -14.65 9.77
N PHE A 31 27.67 -13.72 9.00
CA PHE A 31 27.20 -13.40 7.66
C PHE A 31 27.78 -14.43 6.67
N ASN A 32 26.99 -15.44 6.32
CA ASN A 32 27.28 -16.24 5.13
C ASN A 32 26.92 -15.40 3.90
N LYS A 33 27.95 -14.92 3.20
CA LYS A 33 27.80 -14.31 1.87
C LYS A 33 27.21 -15.36 0.91
N PRO A 34 26.07 -15.09 0.24
CA PRO A 34 25.57 -16.01 -0.79
C PRO A 34 26.61 -16.13 -1.91
N GLN A 35 27.05 -17.35 -2.19
CA GLN A 35 27.79 -17.65 -3.42
C GLN A 35 26.82 -17.56 -4.60
N ALA A 36 27.25 -16.89 -5.67
CA ALA A 36 26.55 -16.87 -6.93
C ALA A 36 26.57 -18.27 -7.55
N VAL A 37 25.40 -18.85 -7.79
CA VAL A 37 25.24 -20.07 -8.59
C VAL A 37 25.22 -19.64 -10.05
N SER A 38 26.20 -20.08 -10.84
CA SER A 38 26.16 -19.93 -12.30
C SER A 38 25.04 -20.82 -12.85
N VAL A 39 24.05 -20.20 -13.49
CA VAL A 39 23.04 -20.93 -14.25
C VAL A 39 23.68 -21.36 -15.56
N GLU A 40 24.03 -22.65 -15.63
CA GLU A 40 24.45 -23.33 -16.85
C GLU A 40 23.22 -23.55 -17.75
N ASN A 41 23.44 -23.41 -19.06
CA ASN A 41 22.47 -23.48 -20.17
C ASN A 41 21.29 -24.46 -19.95
N ILE A 42 20.06 -23.93 -20.05
CA ILE A 42 18.91 -24.75 -20.45
C ILE A 42 18.64 -24.46 -21.93
N GLU A 43 18.78 -25.52 -22.71
CA GLU A 43 18.56 -25.62 -24.14
C GLU A 43 17.10 -25.29 -24.52
N VAL A 44 16.93 -24.46 -25.54
CA VAL A 44 15.62 -24.01 -26.06
C VAL A 44 14.94 -25.17 -26.78
N LEU A 45 13.91 -25.75 -26.16
CA LEU A 45 13.01 -26.68 -26.84
C LEU A 45 11.89 -25.88 -27.53
N ASN A 46 11.93 -25.87 -28.87
CA ASN A 46 10.93 -25.27 -29.75
C ASN A 46 9.51 -25.76 -29.42
N ALA A 47 8.65 -24.85 -28.97
CA ALA A 47 7.20 -25.02 -28.97
C ALA A 47 6.59 -24.26 -30.17
N PRO A 48 5.57 -24.82 -30.85
CA PRO A 48 5.02 -24.25 -32.08
C PRO A 48 4.38 -22.88 -31.84
N SER A 49 4.76 -21.91 -32.68
CA SER A 49 4.20 -20.56 -32.74
C SER A 49 2.72 -20.60 -33.14
N LEU A 50 1.85 -20.18 -32.22
CA LEU A 50 0.48 -19.82 -32.53
C LEU A 50 0.43 -18.31 -32.78
N ALA A 51 -0.07 -17.94 -33.96
CA ALA A 51 -0.28 -16.59 -34.43
C ALA A 51 -1.13 -15.75 -33.44
N PRO A 52 -0.98 -14.42 -33.39
CA PRO A 52 -1.77 -13.57 -32.52
C PRO A 52 -3.24 -13.60 -32.97
N VAL A 53 -4.10 -14.16 -32.12
CA VAL A 53 -5.55 -13.95 -32.23
C VAL A 53 -5.80 -12.48 -31.89
N ALA A 54 -6.31 -11.73 -32.86
CA ALA A 54 -6.79 -10.38 -32.63
C ALA A 54 -7.87 -10.42 -31.54
N SER A 55 -7.52 -9.97 -30.34
CA SER A 55 -8.50 -9.60 -29.33
C SER A 55 -9.27 -8.40 -29.86
N VAL A 56 -10.47 -8.65 -30.39
CA VAL A 56 -11.53 -7.65 -30.46
C VAL A 56 -11.90 -7.27 -29.03
N SER A 57 -11.15 -6.33 -28.46
CA SER A 57 -11.60 -5.59 -27.29
C SER A 57 -12.72 -4.67 -27.80
N ALA A 58 -13.95 -5.14 -27.67
CA ALA A 58 -15.11 -4.28 -27.74
C ALA A 58 -14.96 -3.24 -26.62
N SER A 59 -14.42 -2.08 -26.95
CA SER A 59 -14.53 -0.89 -26.12
C SER A 59 -16.02 -0.53 -26.05
N PRO A 60 -16.71 -0.64 -24.91
CA PRO A 60 -17.88 0.20 -24.76
C PRO A 60 -17.34 1.63 -24.76
N THR A 61 -17.82 2.47 -25.68
CA THR A 61 -17.62 3.92 -25.58
C THR A 61 -18.36 4.38 -24.33
N ALA A 62 -17.71 4.23 -23.17
CA ALA A 62 -18.21 4.63 -21.87
C ALA A 62 -17.88 6.11 -21.71
N GLY A 63 -18.89 6.93 -21.44
CA GLY A 63 -18.64 8.28 -20.95
C GLY A 63 -17.93 8.22 -19.61
N PHE A 64 -17.13 9.24 -19.31
CA PHE A 64 -16.56 9.46 -17.99
C PHE A 64 -17.03 10.80 -17.46
N THR A 65 -17.29 10.86 -16.15
CA THR A 65 -17.48 12.13 -15.43
C THR A 65 -16.21 12.41 -14.62
N VAL A 66 -15.63 13.59 -14.80
CA VAL A 66 -14.48 14.04 -14.01
C VAL A 66 -14.99 14.53 -12.66
N VAL A 67 -14.59 13.86 -11.57
CA VAL A 67 -14.96 14.22 -10.21
C VAL A 67 -13.75 14.82 -9.49
N LYS A 68 -13.90 16.02 -8.91
CA LYS A 68 -12.87 16.66 -8.08
C LYS A 68 -13.15 16.47 -6.59
N ALA A 69 -12.15 16.14 -5.77
CA ALA A 69 -12.30 15.98 -4.32
C ALA A 69 -10.99 16.30 -3.58
N GLY A 70 -11.02 16.20 -2.24
CA GLY A 70 -9.90 16.48 -1.38
C GLY A 70 -9.55 17.97 -1.22
N GLY A 71 -8.30 18.26 -0.86
CA GLY A 71 -7.82 19.61 -0.59
C GLY A 71 -7.90 20.03 0.88
N ILE A 72 -7.86 19.06 1.79
CA ILE A 72 -7.82 19.30 3.23
C ILE A 72 -6.49 18.85 3.84
N LEU A 73 -6.10 19.46 4.96
CA LEU A 73 -4.87 19.15 5.68
C LEU A 73 -3.63 19.25 4.75
N VAL A 74 -2.85 18.16 4.66
CA VAL A 74 -1.65 18.06 3.82
C VAL A 74 -1.93 17.51 2.42
N PHE A 75 -3.18 17.10 2.13
CA PHE A 75 -3.53 16.49 0.86
C PHE A 75 -3.89 17.54 -0.18
N LYS A 76 -3.44 17.32 -1.42
CA LYS A 76 -3.83 18.16 -2.56
C LYS A 76 -5.26 17.87 -2.99
N VAL A 77 -5.87 18.84 -3.67
CA VAL A 77 -7.06 18.59 -4.48
C VAL A 77 -6.68 17.61 -5.59
N TYR A 78 -7.58 16.70 -5.94
CA TYR A 78 -7.39 15.77 -7.04
C TYR A 78 -8.64 15.68 -7.91
N SER A 79 -8.46 15.22 -9.15
CA SER A 79 -9.54 14.71 -10.01
C SER A 79 -9.40 13.21 -10.23
N ILE A 80 -10.54 12.56 -10.50
CA ILE A 80 -10.63 11.17 -10.90
C ILE A 80 -11.73 11.01 -11.96
N ASP A 81 -11.49 10.16 -12.96
CA ASP A 81 -12.47 9.83 -13.98
C ASP A 81 -13.37 8.69 -13.48
N VAL A 82 -14.67 8.96 -13.44
CA VAL A 82 -15.68 8.01 -12.98
C VAL A 82 -16.49 7.53 -14.19
N PRO A 83 -16.45 6.24 -14.54
CA PRO A 83 -17.28 5.69 -15.61
C PRO A 83 -18.77 5.91 -15.35
N THR A 84 -19.56 6.12 -16.40
CA THR A 84 -21.01 6.42 -16.26
C THR A 84 -21.85 5.35 -15.58
N ASP A 85 -21.36 4.10 -15.51
CA ASP A 85 -22.00 2.98 -14.82
C ASP A 85 -21.58 2.86 -13.34
N TRP A 86 -20.77 3.79 -12.85
CA TRP A 86 -20.46 3.98 -11.45
C TRP A 86 -21.20 5.21 -10.90
N THR A 87 -21.64 5.13 -9.64
CA THR A 87 -22.17 6.29 -8.92
C THR A 87 -21.11 6.82 -7.97
N TYR A 88 -21.18 8.10 -7.62
CA TYR A 88 -20.29 8.69 -6.63
C TYR A 88 -21.06 9.51 -5.58
N SER A 89 -20.51 9.56 -4.38
CA SER A 89 -20.93 10.49 -3.32
C SER A 89 -19.72 11.12 -2.65
N LYS A 90 -19.92 12.31 -2.08
CA LYS A 90 -18.91 13.01 -1.28
C LYS A 90 -19.46 13.28 0.09
N GLU A 91 -18.65 13.03 1.10
CA GLU A 91 -18.91 13.40 2.48
C GLU A 91 -17.80 14.34 2.94
N ALA A 92 -18.16 15.56 3.30
CA ALA A 92 -17.26 16.53 3.91
C ALA A 92 -17.99 17.14 5.11
N ALA A 93 -17.64 16.69 6.31
CA ALA A 93 -18.22 17.18 7.55
C ALA A 93 -17.22 16.91 8.68
N PRO A 94 -16.87 17.89 9.52
CA PRO A 94 -15.91 17.65 10.59
C PRO A 94 -16.43 16.58 11.56
N VAL A 95 -15.54 15.67 11.98
CA VAL A 95 -15.80 14.71 13.07
C VAL A 95 -15.19 15.29 14.33
N GLY A 96 -15.99 15.99 15.12
CA GLY A 96 -15.47 16.88 16.17
C GLY A 96 -14.72 18.05 15.54
N ASP A 97 -13.46 18.26 15.94
CA ASP A 97 -12.58 19.30 15.36
C ASP A 97 -11.75 18.81 14.16
N ILE A 98 -11.94 17.56 13.73
CA ILE A 98 -11.14 16.94 12.67
C ILE A 98 -11.86 17.14 11.33
N ALA A 99 -11.25 17.92 10.43
CA ALA A 99 -11.70 18.02 9.05
C ALA A 99 -11.52 16.68 8.33
N ILE A 100 -12.58 16.26 7.61
CA ILE A 100 -12.55 15.07 6.77
C ILE A 100 -13.13 15.36 5.39
N ASP A 101 -12.60 14.66 4.39
CA ASP A 101 -13.13 14.60 3.03
C ASP A 101 -13.14 13.13 2.60
N LYS A 102 -14.26 12.68 2.04
CA LYS A 102 -14.43 11.29 1.61
C LYS A 102 -15.13 11.26 0.27
N LEU A 103 -14.45 10.72 -0.74
CA LEU A 103 -15.05 10.35 -2.01
C LEU A 103 -15.35 8.85 -2.01
N ILE A 104 -16.60 8.49 -2.31
CA ILE A 104 -17.04 7.10 -2.42
C ILE A 104 -17.54 6.87 -3.84
N LEU A 105 -16.98 5.87 -4.53
CA LEU A 105 -17.44 5.40 -5.84
C LEU A 105 -18.05 4.02 -5.68
N THR A 106 -19.23 3.76 -6.26
CA THR A 106 -19.90 2.46 -6.14
C THR A 106 -20.41 1.91 -7.46
N LYS A 107 -20.35 0.58 -7.58
CA LYS A 107 -20.97 -0.21 -8.64
C LYS A 107 -21.43 -1.55 -8.06
N GLY A 108 -22.72 -1.68 -7.79
CA GLY A 108 -23.26 -2.83 -7.06
C GLY A 108 -22.57 -2.99 -5.70
N SER A 109 -22.00 -4.17 -5.43
CA SER A 109 -21.27 -4.48 -4.19
C SER A 109 -19.81 -4.00 -4.18
N TYR A 110 -19.33 -3.37 -5.25
CA TYR A 110 -17.98 -2.81 -5.32
C TYR A 110 -18.00 -1.36 -4.83
N LYS A 111 -17.00 -0.99 -4.03
CA LYS A 111 -16.85 0.36 -3.48
C LYS A 111 -15.40 0.77 -3.45
N ILE A 112 -15.05 1.91 -4.06
CA ILE A 112 -13.77 2.59 -3.88
C ILE A 112 -14.01 3.73 -2.90
N THR A 113 -13.21 3.85 -1.86
CA THR A 113 -13.26 4.97 -0.91
C THR A 113 -11.91 5.65 -0.89
N ILE A 114 -11.88 6.95 -1.14
CA ILE A 114 -10.72 7.81 -0.95
C ILE A 114 -11.04 8.74 0.22
N TYR A 115 -10.30 8.58 1.32
CA TYR A 115 -10.56 9.27 2.58
C TYR A 115 -9.36 10.11 3.00
N GLN A 116 -9.59 11.40 3.19
CA GLN A 116 -8.61 12.36 3.71
C GLN A 116 -9.02 12.74 5.14
N ALA A 117 -8.09 12.57 6.07
CA ALA A 117 -8.23 12.95 7.47
C ALA A 117 -6.85 12.92 8.14
N ALA A 118 -6.71 13.48 9.34
CA ALA A 118 -5.51 13.33 10.16
C ALA A 118 -5.40 11.87 10.62
N THR A 119 -4.68 11.07 9.86
CA THR A 119 -4.56 9.62 10.00
C THR A 119 -3.08 9.24 10.09
N GLY A 120 -2.76 8.29 10.96
CA GLY A 120 -1.41 7.76 11.06
C GLY A 120 -1.04 6.98 9.79
N GLY A 121 0.23 7.05 9.42
CA GLY A 121 0.75 6.26 8.30
C GLY A 121 1.22 4.87 8.73
N ALA A 122 1.28 3.96 7.77
CA ALA A 122 1.88 2.64 7.95
C ALA A 122 2.58 2.19 6.67
N PRO A 123 3.75 1.54 6.75
CA PRO A 123 4.37 0.91 5.61
C PRO A 123 3.51 -0.25 5.10
N CYS A 124 3.52 -0.44 3.79
CA CYS A 124 2.92 -1.57 3.11
C CYS A 124 4.01 -2.55 2.69
N LEU A 125 4.00 -3.72 3.30
CA LEU A 125 4.98 -4.78 3.05
C LEU A 125 4.40 -5.82 2.11
N TYR A 126 5.18 -6.19 1.11
CA TYR A 126 4.89 -7.20 0.11
C TYR A 126 5.89 -8.35 0.20
N PRO A 127 5.67 -9.50 -0.48
CA PRO A 127 6.59 -10.63 -0.42
C PRO A 127 8.00 -10.22 -0.85
N GLY A 128 8.98 -10.49 0.01
CA GLY A 128 10.40 -10.13 -0.18
C GLY A 128 10.82 -8.80 0.43
N ASP A 129 9.88 -7.96 0.89
CA ASP A 129 10.23 -6.76 1.64
C ASP A 129 10.73 -7.14 3.05
N PRO A 130 11.74 -6.42 3.58
CA PRO A 130 12.20 -6.65 4.95
C PRO A 130 11.11 -6.27 5.95
N ASP A 131 11.11 -6.97 7.08
CA ASP A 131 10.28 -6.57 8.21
C ASP A 131 10.69 -5.19 8.73
N GLN A 132 9.70 -4.36 9.02
CA GLN A 132 9.88 -3.05 9.61
C GLN A 132 9.33 -3.04 11.04
N GLU A 133 10.02 -2.34 11.95
CA GLU A 133 9.57 -2.15 13.32
C GLU A 133 8.31 -1.26 13.36
N GLY A 134 7.32 -1.67 14.15
CA GLY A 134 6.05 -0.96 14.30
C GLY A 134 4.90 -1.54 13.47
N PRO A 135 3.72 -0.90 13.49
CA PRO A 135 2.55 -1.38 12.77
C PRO A 135 2.77 -1.27 11.26
N SER A 136 2.58 -2.37 10.55
CA SER A 136 2.68 -2.45 9.09
C SER A 136 1.47 -3.19 8.51
N SER A 137 1.10 -2.83 7.29
CA SER A 137 0.10 -3.57 6.51
C SER A 137 0.82 -4.57 5.62
N ARG A 138 0.48 -5.86 5.73
CA ARG A 138 1.10 -6.93 4.95
C ARG A 138 0.14 -7.45 3.89
N PHE A 139 0.67 -7.65 2.68
CA PHE A 139 -0.12 -8.09 1.53
C PHE A 139 0.50 -9.33 0.89
N ALA A 140 -0.35 -10.31 0.57
CA ALA A 140 0.01 -11.55 -0.11
C ALA A 140 0.42 -11.30 -1.57
N SER A 141 -0.26 -10.36 -2.20
CA SER A 141 -0.14 -10.04 -3.61
C SER A 141 -0.57 -8.60 -3.89
N PHE A 142 -0.18 -8.09 -5.05
CA PHE A 142 -0.52 -6.74 -5.48
C PHE A 142 -0.66 -6.62 -6.99
N VAL A 143 -1.37 -5.58 -7.41
CA VAL A 143 -1.37 -5.08 -8.79
C VAL A 143 -0.79 -3.66 -8.79
N GLY A 144 0.18 -3.40 -9.66
CA GLY A 144 0.78 -2.07 -9.82
C GLY A 144 -0.08 -1.17 -10.70
N ILE A 145 -0.26 0.08 -10.29
CA ILE A 145 -1.07 1.09 -10.98
C ILE A 145 -0.22 2.36 -11.08
N THR A 146 -0.20 3.01 -12.24
CA THR A 146 0.42 4.34 -12.40
C THR A 146 -0.69 5.37 -12.61
N THR A 147 -0.67 6.44 -11.81
CA THR A 147 -1.67 7.52 -11.91
C THR A 147 -1.38 8.45 -13.10
N ALA A 148 -2.32 9.32 -13.44
CA ALA A 148 -2.14 10.33 -14.48
C ALA A 148 -1.06 11.36 -14.12
N THR A 149 -0.74 11.52 -12.83
CA THR A 149 0.40 12.30 -12.35
C THR A 149 1.71 11.52 -12.22
N GLY A 150 1.72 10.23 -12.58
CA GLY A 150 2.91 9.38 -12.56
C GLY A 150 3.21 8.71 -11.22
N ASP A 151 2.36 8.91 -10.20
CA ASP A 151 2.50 8.27 -8.90
C ASP A 151 2.35 6.75 -9.05
N LYS A 152 3.16 5.99 -8.31
CA LYS A 152 3.18 4.53 -8.39
C LYS A 152 2.38 3.96 -7.22
N LEU A 153 1.21 3.41 -7.55
CA LEU A 153 0.33 2.77 -6.59
C LEU A 153 0.44 1.24 -6.65
N ARG A 154 0.07 0.57 -5.57
CA ARG A 154 -0.15 -0.87 -5.50
C ARG A 154 -1.46 -1.15 -4.81
N ARG A 155 -2.38 -1.83 -5.49
CA ARG A 155 -3.59 -2.40 -4.87
C ARG A 155 -3.23 -3.76 -4.26
N GLY A 156 -3.03 -3.78 -2.95
CA GLY A 156 -2.65 -4.95 -2.18
C GLY A 156 -3.84 -5.77 -1.68
N LYS A 157 -3.70 -7.10 -1.70
CA LYS A 157 -4.63 -8.05 -1.08
C LYS A 157 -3.99 -8.62 0.17
N ALA A 158 -4.62 -8.44 1.33
CA ALA A 158 -4.10 -8.93 2.60
C ALA A 158 -4.09 -10.47 2.66
N ASP A 159 -3.15 -11.02 3.42
CA ASP A 159 -3.16 -12.44 3.79
C ASP A 159 -4.37 -12.74 4.70
N GLY A 160 -5.03 -13.88 4.51
CA GLY A 160 -6.11 -14.34 5.40
C GLY A 160 -7.56 -13.99 5.02
N GLY A 161 -7.81 -13.49 3.79
CA GLY A 161 -9.14 -13.64 3.18
C GLY A 161 -10.18 -12.54 3.43
N GLY A 162 -9.77 -11.29 3.64
CA GLY A 162 -10.69 -10.15 3.56
C GLY A 162 -11.21 -9.91 2.12
N THR A 163 -12.44 -9.42 1.98
CA THR A 163 -13.03 -9.03 0.67
C THR A 163 -12.64 -7.61 0.24
N GLY A 164 -11.56 -7.09 0.81
CA GLY A 164 -11.12 -5.72 0.61
C GLY A 164 -9.69 -5.64 0.11
N PHE A 165 -9.41 -4.61 -0.68
CA PHE A 165 -8.07 -4.24 -1.08
C PHE A 165 -7.70 -2.90 -0.48
N THR A 166 -6.42 -2.73 -0.24
CA THR A 166 -5.85 -1.48 0.22
C THR A 166 -4.88 -0.97 -0.83
N VAL A 167 -4.93 0.33 -1.12
CA VAL A 167 -4.00 0.92 -2.10
C VAL A 167 -2.93 1.70 -1.37
N CYS A 168 -1.68 1.40 -1.70
CA CYS A 168 -0.47 2.03 -1.16
C CYS A 168 0.27 2.77 -2.28
N GLU A 169 1.01 3.83 -1.93
CA GLU A 169 1.81 4.62 -2.88
C GLU A 169 3.30 4.43 -2.59
N LEU A 170 4.13 4.38 -3.64
CA LEU A 170 5.58 4.40 -3.52
C LEU A 170 6.03 5.77 -2.99
N GLN A 171 6.66 5.76 -1.83
CA GLN A 171 7.24 6.90 -1.15
C GLN A 171 8.77 6.71 -1.02
N SER A 172 9.47 7.65 -0.41
CA SER A 172 10.95 7.60 -0.28
C SER A 172 11.46 6.35 0.46
N GLY A 173 10.66 5.76 1.34
CA GLY A 173 11.01 4.57 2.14
C GLY A 173 10.39 3.26 1.66
N GLY A 174 9.75 3.25 0.48
CA GLY A 174 8.97 2.11 -0.01
C GLY A 174 7.48 2.43 -0.11
N TYR A 175 6.65 1.40 -0.28
CA TYR A 175 5.21 1.60 -0.39
C TYR A 175 4.58 1.86 0.97
N GLY A 176 3.64 2.81 1.05
CA GLY A 176 3.00 3.17 2.31
C GLY A 176 1.63 3.81 2.15
N GLN A 177 1.01 4.02 3.31
CA GLN A 177 -0.23 4.75 3.48
C GLN A 177 -0.04 5.94 4.44
N PRO A 178 -0.86 7.01 4.32
CA PRO A 178 -1.78 7.27 3.22
C PRO A 178 -1.05 7.49 1.89
N THR A 179 -1.79 7.44 0.79
CA THR A 179 -1.30 7.94 -0.50
C THR A 179 -1.35 9.48 -0.49
N GLY A 180 -0.72 10.15 -1.45
CA GLY A 180 -0.86 11.58 -1.68
C GLY A 180 -2.29 12.04 -2.01
N PHE A 181 -3.21 11.09 -2.25
CA PHE A 181 -4.64 11.34 -2.45
C PHE A 181 -5.48 11.07 -1.19
N GLY A 182 -4.90 10.44 -0.14
CA GLY A 182 -5.60 9.98 1.06
C GLY A 182 -5.45 8.47 1.28
N HIS A 183 -6.20 7.94 2.26
CA HIS A 183 -6.38 6.50 2.40
C HIS A 183 -7.34 5.99 1.34
N ILE A 184 -6.86 5.08 0.51
CA ILE A 184 -7.66 4.47 -0.55
C ILE A 184 -7.93 3.01 -0.19
N SER A 185 -9.21 2.66 -0.08
CA SER A 185 -9.67 1.29 0.16
C SER A 185 -10.69 0.87 -0.89
N VAL A 186 -10.69 -0.42 -1.20
CA VAL A 186 -11.63 -1.03 -2.15
C VAL A 186 -12.35 -2.16 -1.42
N SER A 187 -13.68 -2.12 -1.34
CA SER A 187 -14.50 -3.24 -0.89
C SER A 187 -15.07 -3.96 -2.09
N THR A 188 -15.09 -5.29 -2.06
CA THR A 188 -15.64 -6.14 -3.12
C THR A 188 -16.61 -7.18 -2.56
N PRO A 189 -17.44 -7.82 -3.41
CA PRO A 189 -18.11 -9.07 -3.03
C PRO A 189 -17.08 -10.16 -2.67
N ALA A 190 -17.57 -11.27 -2.10
CA ALA A 190 -16.75 -12.41 -1.70
C ALA A 190 -15.92 -12.99 -2.86
N VAL A 191 -16.48 -12.99 -4.07
CA VAL A 191 -15.81 -13.42 -5.30
C VAL A 191 -15.84 -12.25 -6.29
N PRO A 192 -14.81 -11.38 -6.31
CA PRO A 192 -14.72 -10.31 -7.28
C PRO A 192 -14.41 -10.85 -8.68
N THR A 193 -14.98 -10.22 -9.71
CA THR A 193 -14.65 -10.54 -11.10
C THR A 193 -13.46 -9.72 -11.56
N GLN A 194 -12.57 -10.32 -12.35
CA GLN A 194 -11.39 -9.63 -12.86
C GLN A 194 -11.76 -8.38 -13.66
N THR A 195 -12.83 -8.44 -14.47
CA THR A 195 -13.33 -7.30 -15.24
C THR A 195 -13.62 -6.06 -14.39
N VAL A 196 -14.23 -6.21 -13.21
CA VAL A 196 -14.51 -5.04 -12.35
C VAL A 196 -13.26 -4.59 -11.61
N LEU A 197 -12.34 -5.50 -11.29
CA LEU A 197 -11.04 -5.14 -10.74
C LEU A 197 -10.19 -4.33 -11.73
N ASP A 198 -10.19 -4.70 -13.01
CA ASP A 198 -9.52 -3.95 -14.06
C ASP A 198 -10.14 -2.57 -14.25
N GLN A 199 -11.47 -2.45 -14.12
CA GLN A 199 -12.15 -1.16 -14.10
C GLN A 199 -11.73 -0.30 -12.91
N ILE A 200 -11.62 -0.90 -11.71
CA ILE A 200 -11.12 -0.21 -10.52
C ILE A 200 -9.69 0.30 -10.76
N ASP A 201 -8.82 -0.52 -11.35
CA ASP A 201 -7.44 -0.14 -11.64
C ASP A 201 -7.39 0.98 -12.68
N SER A 202 -8.28 0.97 -13.69
CA SER A 202 -8.45 2.06 -14.64
C SER A 202 -8.91 3.36 -13.97
N ILE A 203 -9.90 3.28 -13.07
CA ILE A 203 -10.38 4.44 -12.29
C ILE A 203 -9.21 5.02 -11.46
N LEU A 204 -8.47 4.17 -10.75
CA LEU A 204 -7.32 4.62 -9.94
C LEU A 204 -6.18 5.19 -10.80
N SER A 205 -5.96 4.67 -12.00
CA SER A 205 -4.97 5.22 -12.95
C SER A 205 -5.31 6.62 -13.42
N SER A 206 -6.59 7.02 -13.40
CA SER A 206 -7.02 8.37 -13.80
C SER A 206 -6.75 9.45 -12.74
N LEU A 207 -6.36 9.05 -11.51
CA LEU A 207 -6.09 9.98 -10.43
C LEU A 207 -5.07 11.04 -10.85
N LYS A 208 -5.40 12.30 -10.60
CA LYS A 208 -4.56 13.45 -10.97
C LYS A 208 -4.59 14.50 -9.87
N LYS A 209 -3.42 14.82 -9.30
CA LYS A 209 -3.25 15.96 -8.38
C LYS A 209 -3.41 17.27 -9.18
N ILE A 210 -4.19 18.22 -8.65
CA ILE A 210 -4.48 19.54 -9.26
C ILE A 210 -3.75 20.64 -8.50
#